data_AF-A0A2V6RJP1-F1
#
_entry.id   AF-A0A2V6RJP1-F1
#
_cell.length_a   1.000
_cell.length_b   1.000
_cell.length_c   1.000
_cell.angle_alpha   90.00
_cell.angle_beta   90.00
_cell.angle_gamma   90.00
#
_symmetry.space_group_name_H-M   'P 1'
#
loop_
_entity.id
_entity.type
_entity.pdbx_description
1 polymer ?
#
loop_
_entity_poly.entity_id
_entity_poly.type
_entity_poly.pdbx_seq_one_letter_code
_entity_poly.pdbx_strand_id
1 'polypeptide(L)' 'MAYSLKAVEWAMRIQEVILRALSGQQTWLQAADVLGLSPRTVRRLRWRYEHFGYDGLFDRRRRRPSPRRV' A
#
# COMPACT_ATOMS: atom_id res chain seq x y z
N MET A 1 -9.52 7.65 -14.92
CA MET A 1 -9.88 7.54 -13.49
C MET A 1 -8.83 8.30 -12.69
N ALA A 2 -9.10 9.53 -12.23
CA ALA A 2 -8.08 10.35 -11.56
C ALA A 2 -8.05 10.05 -10.05
N TYR A 3 -6.99 9.38 -9.58
CA TYR A 3 -6.70 9.28 -8.14
C TYR A 3 -6.21 10.63 -7.62
N SER A 4 -6.45 10.95 -6.34
CA SER A 4 -5.85 12.13 -5.73
C SER A 4 -4.34 11.98 -5.66
N LEU A 5 -3.57 13.05 -5.83
CA LEU A 5 -2.10 13.04 -5.75
C LEU A 5 -1.60 12.35 -4.47
N LYS A 6 -2.23 12.67 -3.33
CA LYS A 6 -1.94 12.04 -2.03
C LYS A 6 -2.12 10.52 -2.02
N ALA A 7 -3.11 9.99 -2.75
CA ALA A 7 -3.32 8.54 -2.83
C ALA A 7 -2.23 7.87 -3.69
N VAL A 8 -1.77 8.55 -4.73
CA VAL A 8 -0.68 8.09 -5.59
C VAL A 8 0.65 8.13 -4.84
N GLU A 9 0.99 9.24 -4.20
CA GLU A 9 2.20 9.40 -3.36
C GLU A 9 2.26 8.32 -2.26
N TRP A 10 1.13 8.06 -1.60
CA TRP A 10 1.05 7.03 -0.58
C TRP A 10 1.25 5.63 -1.15
N ALA A 11 0.66 5.33 -2.31
CA ALA A 11 0.85 4.06 -3.00
C ALA A 11 2.32 3.87 -3.44
N MET A 12 2.97 4.92 -3.94
CA MET A 12 4.41 4.89 -4.28
C MET A 12 5.28 4.59 -3.06
N ARG A 13 5.02 5.26 -1.93
CA ARG A 13 5.78 5.00 -0.68
C ARG A 13 5.61 3.56 -0.20
N ILE A 14 4.41 2.99 -0.31
CA ILE A 14 4.17 1.59 0.02
C ILE A 14 4.93 0.66 -0.92
N GLN A 15 4.89 0.94 -2.22
CA GLN A 15 5.60 0.14 -3.21
C GLN A 15 7.11 0.11 -2.90
N GLU A 16 7.71 1.26 -2.63
CA GLU A 16 9.12 1.37 -2.30
C GLU A 16 9.48 0.53 -1.06
N VAL A 17 8.70 0.64 0.01
CA VAL A 17 8.93 -0.13 1.25
C VAL A 17 8.75 -1.63 1.02
N ILE A 18 7.75 -2.04 0.24
CA ILE A 18 7.54 -3.45 -0.11
C ILE A 18 8.71 -3.99 -0.94
N LEU A 19 9.20 -3.22 -1.92
CA LEU A 19 10.34 -3.64 -2.74
C LEU A 19 11.62 -3.78 -1.92
N ARG A 20 11.88 -2.84 -1.00
CA ARG A 20 13.01 -2.96 -0.05
C ARG A 20 12.87 -4.20 0.83
N ALA A 21 11.66 -4.48 1.33
CA ALA A 21 11.41 -5.69 2.11
C ALA A 21 11.55 -6.99 1.29
N LEU A 22 11.15 -6.98 0.02
CA LEU A 22 11.33 -8.11 -0.91
C LEU A 22 12.80 -8.35 -1.25
N SER A 23 13.59 -7.28 -1.38
CA SER A 23 15.04 -7.36 -1.63
C SER A 23 15.86 -7.87 -0.43
N GLY A 24 15.23 -8.06 0.74
CA GLY A 24 15.90 -8.48 1.97
C GLY A 24 16.64 -7.35 2.70
N GLN A 25 16.62 -6.12 2.19
CA GLN A 25 17.23 -4.95 2.84
C GLN A 25 16.49 -4.52 4.12
N GLN A 26 15.23 -4.89 4.26
CA GLN A 26 14.40 -4.53 5.40
C GLN A 26 13.50 -5.70 5.81
N THR A 27 13.31 -5.88 7.12
CA THR A 27 12.35 -6.88 7.62
C THR A 27 10.90 -6.40 7.45
N TRP A 28 9.95 -7.33 7.37
CA TRP A 28 8.52 -6.99 7.30
C TRP A 28 8.00 -6.23 8.53
N LEU A 29 8.67 -6.37 9.68
CA LEU A 29 8.35 -5.60 10.89
C LEU A 29 8.82 -4.15 10.75
N GLN A 30 10.07 -3.94 10.35
CA GLN A 30 10.60 -2.59 10.09
C GLN A 30 9.82 -1.86 8.98
N ALA A 31 9.40 -2.59 7.93
CA ALA A 31 8.53 -2.05 6.89
C ALA A 31 7.18 -1.57 7.46
N ALA A 32 6.63 -2.29 8.44
CA ALA A 32 5.39 -1.93 9.12
C ALA A 32 5.57 -0.66 9.96
N ASP A 33 6.68 -0.54 10.67
CA ASP A 33 7.02 0.64 11.47
C ASP A 33 7.18 1.89 10.59
N VAL A 34 7.89 1.78 9.45
CA VAL A 34 8.09 2.89 8.49
C VAL A 34 6.79 3.37 7.86
N LEU A 35 5.86 2.45 7.61
CA LEU A 35 4.54 2.75 7.05
C LEU A 35 3.53 3.17 8.13
N GLY A 36 3.84 3.01 9.42
CA GLY A 36 2.89 3.20 10.50
C GLY A 36 1.68 2.27 10.40
N LEU A 37 1.85 1.09 9.81
CA LEU A 37 0.81 0.10 9.58
C LEU A 37 1.06 -1.15 10.41
N SER A 38 0.02 -1.94 10.65
CA SER A 38 0.23 -3.25 11.30
C SER A 38 1.00 -4.20 10.37
N PRO A 39 1.85 -5.11 10.91
CA PRO A 39 2.51 -6.14 10.11
C PRO A 39 1.55 -7.06 9.34
N ARG A 40 0.29 -7.20 9.80
CA ARG A 40 -0.76 -7.91 9.06
C ARG A 40 -1.19 -7.14 7.80
N THR A 41 -1.31 -5.83 7.90
CA THR A 41 -1.64 -4.95 6.78
C THR A 41 -0.54 -5.00 5.72
N VAL A 42 0.73 -4.92 6.12
CA VAL A 42 1.87 -5.00 5.20
C VAL A 42 1.90 -6.35 4.47
N ARG A 43 1.70 -7.46 5.18
CA ARG A 43 1.57 -8.79 4.56
C ARG A 43 0.43 -8.88 3.54
N ARG A 44 -0.71 -8.26 3.84
CA ARG A 44 -1.84 -8.20 2.91
C ARG A 44 -1.53 -7.35 1.67
N LEU A 45 -0.80 -6.24 1.84
CA LEU A 45 -0.36 -5.39 0.73
C LEU A 45 0.65 -6.13 -0.16
N ARG A 46 1.58 -6.89 0.42
CA ARG A 46 2.47 -7.80 -0.31
C ARG A 46 1.68 -8.78 -1.18
N TRP A 47 0.72 -9.51 -0.57
CA TRP A 47 -0.10 -10.46 -1.33
C TRP A 47 -0.82 -9.79 -2.51
N ARG A 48 -1.37 -8.58 -2.30
CA ARG A 48 -2.01 -7.82 -3.37
C ARG A 48 -1.02 -7.36 -4.44
N TYR A 49 0.18 -6.94 -4.05
CA TYR A 49 1.23 -6.54 -4.96
C TYR A 49 1.69 -7.73 -5.83
N GLU A 50 1.86 -8.90 -5.23
CA GLU A 50 2.21 -10.13 -5.97
C GLU A 50 1.11 -10.56 -6.96
N HIS A 51 -0.17 -10.37 -6.62
CA HIS A 51 -1.29 -10.80 -7.48
C HIS A 51 -1.73 -9.76 -8.52
N PHE A 52 -1.60 -8.48 -8.20
CA PHE A 52 -2.18 -7.38 -8.99
C PHE A 52 -1.17 -6.29 -9.35
N GLY A 53 0.10 -6.46 -8.99
CA GLY A 53 1.15 -5.47 -9.20
C GLY A 53 0.86 -4.16 -8.47
N TYR A 54 1.28 -3.06 -9.10
CA TYR A 54 1.07 -1.69 -8.59
C TYR A 54 -0.41 -1.38 -8.34
N ASP A 55 -1.30 -1.84 -9.22
CA ASP A 55 -2.73 -1.61 -9.12
C ASP A 55 -3.38 -2.31 -7.91
N GLY A 56 -2.69 -3.27 -7.28
CA GLY A 56 -3.11 -3.93 -6.04
C GLY A 56 -2.94 -3.07 -4.79
N LEU A 57 -2.10 -2.06 -4.87
CA LEU A 57 -1.84 -1.12 -3.77
C LEU A 57 -2.92 -0.03 -3.69
N PHE A 58 -3.60 0.24 -4.80
CA PHE A 58 -4.74 1.16 -4.81
C PHE A 58 -5.98 0.52 -4.21
N ASP A 59 -6.74 1.32 -3.48
CA ASP A 59 -8.05 0.88 -2.99
C ASP A 59 -9.06 0.84 -4.14
N ARG A 60 -9.26 -0.37 -4.70
CA ARG A 60 -10.23 -0.65 -5.76
C ARG A 60 -11.69 -0.68 -5.28
N ARG A 61 -11.96 -0.48 -3.98
CA ARG A 61 -13.35 -0.38 -3.46
C ARG A 61 -14.08 0.89 -3.91
N ARG A 62 -13.41 1.80 -4.62
CA ARG A 62 -14.00 3.03 -5.13
C ARG A 62 -14.77 2.81 -6.44
N ARG A 63 -16.07 2.54 -6.32
CA ARG A 63 -17.09 3.10 -7.22
C ARG A 63 -17.74 4.38 -6.68
N ARG A 64 -17.28 4.93 -5.54
CA ARG A 64 -17.60 6.26 -4.97
C ARG A 64 -16.84 6.42 -3.63
N PRO A 65 -16.52 7.65 -3.18
CA PRO A 65 -16.09 7.88 -1.79
C PRO A 65 -17.26 7.66 -0.81
N SER A 66 -16.96 7.27 0.44
CA SER A 66 -17.96 7.15 1.51
C SER A 66 -18.50 8.53 1.89
N PRO A 67 -19.83 8.77 1.85
CA PRO A 67 -20.44 10.06 2.18
C PRO A 67 -20.21 10.52 3.63
N ARG A 68 -19.78 9.64 4.54
CA ARG A 68 -19.50 9.98 5.96
C ARG A 68 -18.14 10.66 6.19
N ARG A 69 -17.43 11.03 5.12
CA ARG A 69 -16.23 11.88 5.19
C ARG A 69 -16.55 13.27 4.63
N VAL A 70 -17.65 13.83 5.12
CA VAL A 70 -17.99 15.27 5.15
C VAL A 70 -18.54 15.53 6.55
#